data_AF-A0A936T746-F1
#
_entry.id   AF-A0A936T746-F1
#
_cell.length_a   1.000
_cell.length_b   1.000
_cell.length_c   1.000
_cell.angle_alpha   90.00
_cell.angle_beta   90.00
_cell.angle_gamma   90.00
#
_symmetry.space_group_name_H-M   'P 1'
#
loop_
_entity.id
_entity.type
_entity.pdbx_description
1 polymer ?
#
loop_
_entity_poly.entity_id
_entity_poly.type
_entity_poly.pdbx_seq_one_letter_code
_entity_poly.pdbx_strand_id
1 'polypeptide(L)'
;MAFLLRAGTPLDRALFLAEGMAGTARSQHALSDVRGRVIAGVSLRQAMAAHTVFDPEMVAMIGVAEEVKQLDHMFGRLAERYAADVKHRTTMLGSVLEPITILIIALLVGTVLVAMYLPMFKLSTTL
;
A
#
# COMPACT_ATOMS: atom_id res chain seq x y z
N MET A 1 -2.78 12.19 -7.74
CA MET A 1 -3.05 13.62 -7.51
C MET A 1 -1.80 14.44 -7.28
N ALA A 2 -0.85 14.05 -6.41
CA ALA A 2 0.38 14.81 -6.13
C ALA A 2 1.10 15.31 -7.39
N PHE A 3 1.34 14.42 -8.37
CA PHE A 3 1.96 14.78 -9.65
C PHE A 3 1.15 15.82 -10.45
N LEU A 4 -0.19 15.68 -10.49
CA LEU A 4 -1.07 16.58 -11.26
C LEU A 4 -1.11 17.98 -10.65
N LEU A 5 -1.20 18.07 -9.32
CA LEU A 5 -1.21 19.35 -8.60
C LEU A 5 0.16 20.04 -8.70
N ARG A 6 1.25 19.28 -8.59
CA ARG A 6 2.62 19.80 -8.79
C ARG A 6 2.88 20.24 -10.23
N ALA A 7 2.21 19.63 -11.21
CA ALA A 7 2.22 20.05 -12.60
C ALA A 7 1.36 21.30 -12.88
N GLY A 8 0.76 21.91 -11.84
CA GLY A 8 -0.08 23.11 -11.99
C GLY A 8 -1.49 22.83 -12.50
N THR A 9 -1.93 21.56 -12.49
CA THR A 9 -3.29 21.22 -12.91
C THR A 9 -4.30 21.71 -11.88
N PRO A 10 -5.38 22.41 -12.29
CA PRO A 10 -6.47 22.80 -11.41
C PRO A 10 -7.05 21.61 -10.64
N LEU A 11 -7.48 21.83 -9.39
CA LEU A 11 -7.94 20.77 -8.48
C LEU A 11 -9.12 19.96 -9.05
N ASP A 12 -10.07 20.64 -9.71
CA ASP A 12 -11.23 20.03 -10.37
C ASP A 12 -10.82 19.04 -11.48
N ARG A 13 -9.80 19.41 -12.27
CA ARG A 13 -9.26 18.57 -13.34
C ARG A 13 -8.40 17.44 -12.77
N ALA A 14 -7.66 17.71 -11.70
CA ALA A 14 -6.90 16.68 -10.99
C ALA A 14 -7.81 15.61 -10.36
N LEU A 15 -8.98 16.02 -9.83
CA LEU A 15 -10.03 15.13 -9.34
C LEU A 15 -10.63 14.27 -10.44
N PHE A 16 -10.98 14.88 -11.58
CA PHE A 16 -11.51 14.15 -12.74
C PHE A 16 -10.53 13.11 -13.29
N LEU A 17 -9.25 13.45 -13.41
CA LEU A 17 -8.23 12.51 -13.87
C LEU A 17 -8.02 11.37 -12.86
N ALA A 18 -8.04 11.68 -11.56
CA ALA A 18 -7.90 10.67 -10.51
C ALA A 18 -9.12 9.72 -10.44
N GLU A 19 -10.32 10.22 -10.74
CA GLU A 19 -11.53 9.40 -10.89
C GLU A 19 -11.32 8.33 -11.98
N GLY A 20 -10.84 8.73 -13.16
CA GLY A 20 -10.56 7.79 -14.26
C GLY A 20 -9.46 6.77 -13.98
N MET A 21 -8.57 7.05 -13.02
CA MET A 21 -7.49 6.14 -12.60
C MET A 21 -7.85 5.26 -11.40
N ALA A 22 -9.00 5.50 -10.75
CA ALA A 22 -9.38 4.77 -9.56
C ALA A 22 -9.74 3.31 -9.89
N GLY A 23 -9.10 2.36 -9.20
CA GLY A 23 -9.22 0.93 -9.49
C GLY A 23 -10.48 0.24 -8.95
N THR A 24 -11.34 0.95 -8.21
CA THR A 24 -12.61 0.39 -7.69
C THR A 24 -13.77 1.36 -7.89
N ALA A 25 -14.97 0.82 -8.17
CA ALA A 25 -16.19 1.62 -8.32
C ALA A 25 -16.48 2.48 -7.08
N ARG A 26 -16.20 1.96 -5.87
CA ARG A 26 -16.37 2.71 -4.61
C ARG A 26 -15.48 3.95 -4.56
N SER A 27 -14.21 3.84 -4.98
CA SER A 27 -13.29 4.98 -5.04
C SER A 27 -13.67 5.96 -6.15
N GLN A 28 -14.11 5.47 -7.31
CA GLN A 28 -14.61 6.31 -8.41
C GLN A 28 -15.80 7.17 -7.96
N HIS A 29 -16.83 6.55 -7.38
CA HIS A 29 -17.99 7.27 -6.86
C HIS A 29 -17.63 8.28 -5.77
N ALA A 30 -16.73 7.91 -4.85
CA ALA A 30 -16.26 8.84 -3.81
C ALA A 30 -15.52 10.05 -4.41
N LEU A 31 -14.64 9.84 -5.39
CA LEU A 31 -13.94 10.95 -6.07
C LEU A 31 -14.90 11.83 -6.87
N SER A 32 -15.92 11.23 -7.50
CA SER A 32 -16.95 11.95 -8.27
C SER A 32 -17.80 12.86 -7.38
N ASP A 33 -18.28 12.34 -6.24
CA ASP A 33 -19.04 13.14 -5.25
C ASP A 33 -18.16 14.23 -4.64
N VAL A 34 -16.92 13.91 -4.25
CA VAL A 34 -15.95 14.90 -3.75
C VAL A 34 -15.74 16.03 -4.77
N ARG A 35 -15.56 15.69 -6.05
CA ARG A 35 -15.42 16.68 -7.12
C ARG A 35 -16.65 17.59 -7.23
N GLY A 36 -17.85 17.01 -7.21
CA GLY A 36 -19.10 17.77 -7.25
C GLY A 36 -19.23 18.75 -6.08
N ARG A 37 -18.90 18.30 -4.86
CA ARG A 37 -18.95 19.12 -3.65
C ARG A 37 -17.92 20.25 -3.66
N VAL A 38 -16.70 19.98 -4.11
CA VAL A 38 -15.64 20.99 -4.23
C VAL A 38 -16.02 22.07 -5.26
N ILE A 39 -16.62 21.68 -6.38
CA ILE A 39 -17.14 22.63 -7.38
C ILE A 39 -18.26 23.49 -6.78
N ALA A 40 -19.10 22.92 -5.91
CA ALA A 40 -20.14 23.64 -5.18
C ALA A 40 -19.61 24.54 -4.04
N GLY A 41 -18.28 24.62 -3.85
CA GLY A 41 -17.63 25.47 -2.85
C GLY A 41 -17.44 24.84 -1.47
N VAL A 42 -17.72 23.53 -1.33
CA VAL A 42 -17.43 22.79 -0.09
C VAL A 42 -15.92 22.56 0.00
N SER A 43 -15.35 22.73 1.21
CA SER A 43 -13.94 22.42 1.45
C SER A 43 -13.60 20.97 1.08
N LEU A 44 -12.40 20.76 0.54
CA LEU A 44 -11.90 19.44 0.15
C LEU A 44 -11.87 18.49 1.35
N ARG A 45 -11.45 18.99 2.54
CA ARG A 45 -11.50 18.22 3.78
C ARG A 45 -12.89 17.69 4.09
N GLN A 46 -13.90 18.56 4.02
CA GLN A 46 -15.28 18.20 4.38
C GLN A 46 -15.91 17.28 3.34
N ALA A 47 -15.60 17.49 2.06
CA ALA A 47 -16.01 16.59 0.99
C ALA A 47 -15.42 15.18 1.17
N MET A 48 -14.13 15.09 1.50
CA MET A 48 -13.46 13.79 1.70
C MET A 48 -13.90 13.09 3.00
N ALA A 49 -14.14 13.84 4.08
CA ALA A 49 -14.62 13.29 5.35
C ALA A 49 -15.97 12.57 5.25
N ALA A 50 -16.77 12.85 4.21
CA ALA A 50 -18.06 12.21 3.99
C ALA A 50 -17.96 10.76 3.47
N HIS A 51 -16.76 10.29 3.10
CA HIS A 51 -16.56 8.96 2.53
C HIS A 51 -15.55 8.12 3.32
N THR A 52 -15.88 6.86 3.57
CA THR A 52 -15.03 5.89 4.29
C THR A 52 -13.84 5.37 3.48
N VAL A 53 -13.73 5.77 2.21
CA VAL A 53 -12.60 5.41 1.33
C VAL A 53 -11.33 6.17 1.71
N PHE A 54 -11.49 7.36 2.31
CA PHE A 54 -10.38 8.20 2.72
C PHE A 54 -10.09 7.96 4.21
N ASP A 55 -8.83 7.67 4.51
CA ASP A 55 -8.36 7.45 5.88
C ASP A 55 -8.48 8.77 6.69
N PRO A 56 -8.94 8.75 7.95
CA PRO A 56 -8.93 9.92 8.83
C PRO A 56 -7.60 10.69 8.86
N GLU A 57 -6.46 10.00 8.81
CA GLU A 57 -5.14 10.64 8.75
C GLU A 57 -4.95 11.48 7.48
N MET A 58 -5.40 10.94 6.33
CA MET A 58 -5.38 11.64 5.04
C MET A 58 -6.26 12.88 5.08
N VAL A 59 -7.48 12.76 5.62
CA VAL A 59 -8.43 13.87 5.74
C VAL A 59 -7.87 14.98 6.62
N ALA A 60 -7.21 14.63 7.74
CA ALA A 60 -6.58 15.59 8.63
C ALA A 60 -5.43 16.35 7.96
N MET A 61 -4.52 15.64 7.26
CA MET A 61 -3.43 16.27 6.51
C MET A 61 -3.95 17.22 5.42
N ILE A 62 -5.00 16.83 4.71
CA ILE A 62 -5.62 17.66 3.67
C ILE A 62 -6.29 18.89 4.29
N GLY A 63 -6.90 18.76 5.46
CA GLY A 63 -7.41 19.89 6.23
C GLY A 63 -6.37 20.96 6.50
N VAL A 64 -5.22 20.55 7.05
CA VAL A 64 -4.10 21.47 7.30
C VAL A 64 -3.60 22.09 5.99
N ALA A 65 -3.49 21.28 4.93
CA ALA A 65 -3.00 21.73 3.64
C ALA A 65 -3.94 22.72 2.93
N GLU A 66 -5.25 22.58 3.13
CA GLU A 66 -6.27 23.49 2.61
C GLU A 66 -6.20 24.84 3.32
N GLU A 67 -5.99 24.86 4.64
CA GLU A 67 -5.81 26.08 5.43
C GLU A 67 -4.54 26.86 5.04
N VAL A 68 -3.42 26.16 4.86
CA VAL A 68 -2.15 26.80 4.45
C VAL A 68 -2.04 26.99 2.93
N LYS A 69 -3.05 26.57 2.16
CA LYS A 69 -3.07 26.57 0.68
C LYS A 69 -1.87 25.85 0.04
N GLN A 70 -1.38 24.78 0.66
CA GLN A 70 -0.26 23.95 0.19
C GLN A 70 -0.70 22.50 -0.06
N LEU A 71 -1.76 22.34 -0.86
CA LEU A 71 -2.29 21.03 -1.22
C LEU A 71 -1.27 20.19 -1.99
N ASP A 72 -0.55 20.79 -2.93
CA ASP A 72 0.50 20.16 -3.74
C ASP A 72 1.60 19.50 -2.89
N HIS A 73 2.14 20.24 -1.93
CA HIS A 73 3.18 19.75 -1.03
C HIS A 73 2.66 18.63 -0.12
N MET A 74 1.44 18.77 0.40
CA MET A 74 0.85 17.79 1.30
C MET A 74 0.46 16.49 0.59
N PHE A 75 -0.11 16.57 -0.62
CA PHE A 75 -0.36 15.40 -1.46
C PHE A 75 0.96 14.68 -1.82
N GLY A 76 2.06 15.43 -1.99
CA GLY A 76 3.41 14.86 -2.12
C GLY A 76 3.81 14.02 -0.91
N ARG A 77 3.69 14.57 0.31
CA ARG A 77 3.98 13.85 1.55
C ARG A 77 3.11 12.61 1.75
N LEU A 78 1.81 12.71 1.44
CA LEU A 78 0.90 11.56 1.46
C LEU A 78 1.39 10.47 0.49
N ALA A 79 1.77 10.83 -0.74
CA ALA A 79 2.25 9.86 -1.73
C ALA A 79 3.54 9.16 -1.27
N GLU A 80 4.50 9.90 -0.71
CA GLU A 80 5.75 9.35 -0.15
C GLU A 80 5.47 8.38 1.01
N ARG A 81 4.58 8.76 1.93
CA ARG A 81 4.18 7.92 3.06
C ARG A 81 3.54 6.61 2.61
N TYR A 82 2.55 6.68 1.72
CA TYR A 82 1.91 5.47 1.20
C TYR A 82 2.88 4.59 0.39
N ALA A 83 3.79 5.19 -0.38
CA ALA A 83 4.82 4.44 -1.10
C ALA A 83 5.78 3.73 -0.12
N ALA A 84 6.19 4.39 0.95
CA ALA A 84 7.00 3.81 2.01
C ALA A 84 6.27 2.65 2.71
N ASP A 85 4.99 2.82 3.05
CA ASP A 85 4.19 1.77 3.70
C ASP A 85 4.05 0.53 2.81
N VAL A 86 3.79 0.72 1.50
CA VAL A 86 3.76 -0.38 0.54
C VAL A 86 5.13 -1.06 0.44
N LYS A 87 6.21 -0.29 0.38
CA LYS A 87 7.58 -0.84 0.35
C LYS A 87 7.90 -1.63 1.61
N HIS A 88 7.54 -1.12 2.79
CA HIS A 88 7.73 -1.81 4.06
C HIS A 88 6.97 -3.13 4.12
N ARG A 89 5.70 -3.14 3.71
CA ARG A 89 4.89 -4.37 3.64
C ARG A 89 5.50 -5.40 2.70
N THR A 90 5.95 -4.98 1.52
CA THR A 90 6.61 -5.87 0.56
C THR A 90 7.92 -6.44 1.10
N THR A 91 8.75 -5.62 1.76
CA THR A 91 10.00 -6.08 2.37
C THR A 91 9.74 -7.08 3.50
N MET A 92 8.73 -6.82 4.34
CA MET A 92 8.34 -7.74 5.43
C MET A 92 7.90 -9.11 4.89
N LEU A 93 7.13 -9.13 3.80
CA LEU A 93 6.73 -10.38 3.13
C LEU A 93 7.95 -11.14 2.60
N GLY A 94 8.91 -10.44 2.00
CA GLY A 94 10.18 -11.05 1.55
C GLY A 94 11.02 -11.61 2.70
N SER A 95 11.11 -10.88 3.81
CA SER A 95 11.90 -11.28 4.98
C SER A 95 11.40 -12.56 5.66
N VAL A 96 10.12 -12.90 5.51
CA VAL A 96 9.54 -14.15 6.05
C VAL A 96 9.70 -15.32 5.07
N LEU A 97 9.71 -15.04 3.77
CA LEU A 97 9.89 -16.05 2.72
C LEU A 97 11.28 -16.72 2.75
N GLU A 98 12.32 -15.94 3.06
CA GLU A 98 13.71 -16.42 3.13
C GLU A 98 13.93 -17.54 4.17
N PRO A 99 13.58 -17.37 5.47
CA PRO A 99 13.76 -18.43 6.47
C PRO A 99 12.90 -19.68 6.21
N ILE A 100 11.70 -19.53 5.63
CA ILE A 100 10.85 -20.66 5.25
C ILE A 100 11.55 -21.54 4.21
N THR A 101 12.19 -20.94 3.23
CA THR A 101 12.90 -21.67 2.16
C THR A 101 14.06 -22.48 2.73
N ILE A 102 14.82 -21.91 3.68
CA ILE A 102 15.92 -22.61 4.37
C ILE A 102 15.39 -23.81 5.16
N LEU A 103 14.26 -23.66 5.87
CA LEU A 103 13.65 -24.74 6.65
C LEU A 103 13.22 -25.91 5.75
N ILE A 104 12.63 -25.62 4.59
CA ILE A 104 12.22 -26.64 3.62
C ILE A 104 13.44 -27.43 3.11
N ILE A 105 14.52 -26.73 2.74
CA ILE A 105 15.76 -27.37 2.27
C ILE A 105 16.37 -28.22 3.39
N ALA A 106 16.43 -27.70 4.62
CA ALA A 106 16.96 -28.42 5.76
C ALA A 106 16.19 -29.72 6.05
N LEU A 107 14.86 -29.69 5.96
CA LEU A 107 14.02 -30.89 6.12
C LEU A 107 14.26 -31.91 5.01
N LEU A 108 14.35 -31.45 3.75
CA LEU A 108 14.56 -32.33 2.60
C LEU A 108 15.92 -33.03 2.69
N VAL A 109 16.98 -32.26 2.91
CA VAL A 109 18.34 -32.80 3.07
C VAL A 109 18.44 -33.70 4.30
N GLY A 110 17.87 -33.28 5.44
CA GLY A 110 17.85 -34.07 6.67
C GLY A 110 17.16 -35.43 6.48
N THR A 111 16.03 -35.45 5.77
CA THR A 111 15.30 -36.69 5.46
C THR A 111 16.12 -37.64 4.60
N VAL A 112 16.78 -37.13 3.55
CA VAL A 112 17.64 -37.93 2.67
C VAL A 112 18.83 -38.52 3.44
N LEU A 113 19.48 -37.74 4.30
CA LEU A 113 20.58 -38.21 5.13
C LEU A 113 20.12 -39.35 6.05
N VAL A 114 19.03 -39.16 6.80
CA VAL A 114 18.51 -40.20 7.70
C VAL A 114 18.17 -41.48 6.92
N ALA A 115 17.51 -41.35 5.76
CA ALA A 115 17.17 -42.50 4.91
C ALA A 115 18.40 -43.27 4.42
N MET A 116 19.52 -42.58 4.16
CA MET A 116 20.76 -43.20 3.70
C MET A 116 21.60 -43.81 4.84
N TYR A 117 21.66 -43.16 6.00
CA TYR A 117 22.49 -43.61 7.13
C TYR A 117 21.84 -44.69 7.99
N LEU A 118 20.51 -44.65 8.15
CA LEU A 118 19.77 -45.65 8.93
C LEU A 118 20.02 -47.11 8.47
N PRO A 119 20.02 -47.46 7.17
CA PRO A 119 20.33 -48.81 6.73
C PRO A 119 21.79 -49.21 7.00
N MET A 120 22.76 -48.29 6.87
CA MET A 120 24.15 -48.59 7.24
C MET A 120 24.28 -48.97 8.72
N PHE A 121 23.56 -48.25 9.60
CA PHE A 121 23.57 -48.53 11.04
C PHE A 121 22.95 -49.89 11.39
N LYS A 122 21.88 -50.29 10.67
CA LYS A 122 21.27 -51.61 10.83
C LYS A 122 22.20 -52.74 10.39
N LEU A 123 22.97 -52.52 9.32
CA LEU A 123 23.95 -53.49 8.83
C LEU A 123 25.14 -53.65 9.80
N SER A 124 25.63 -52.58 10.43
CA SER A 124 26.76 -52.67 11.36
C SER A 124 26.43 -53.38 12.67
N THR A 125 25.17 -53.32 13.12
CA THR A 125 24.74 -53.97 14.39
C THR A 125 24.53 -55.48 14.26
N THR A 126 24.48 -56.00 13.03
CA THR A 126 24.18 -57.43 12.77
C THR A 126 25.46 -58.28 12.56
N LEU A 127 26.65 -57.67 12.68
CA LEU A 127 27.97 -58.31 12.79
C LEU A 127 28.37 -58.44 14.26
#